data_AF-A0A2N9MR80-F1
#
_entry.id   AF-A0A2N9MR80-F1
#
_cell.length_a   1.000
_cell.length_b   1.000
_cell.length_c   1.000
_cell.angle_alpha   90.00
_cell.angle_beta   90.00
_cell.angle_gamma   90.00
#
_symmetry.space_group_name_H-M   'P 1'
#
loop_
_entity.id
_entity.type
_entity.pdbx_description
1 polymer ?
#
loop_
_entity_poly.entity_id
_entity_poly.type
_entity_poly.pdbx_seq_one_letter_code
_entity_poly.pdbx_strand_id
1 'polypeptide(L)'
;MKRTISAVIAASITLTAAFAGPSQVGARRENQQDRIAQGVKSGSLTAAGTANLEKKESAINKEIRTDRSLNGGKLTSQERKTVNGQQNKMSNQIYRDKHNAATQHYGNNEVDSRRYNQQQRIANGIASGKLTAGQTARLEKGESAINQETRTDRTLNGGSLTPGEKAAINGQQDVASGNIYRDKHN
;
A
#
# COMPACT_ATOMS: atom_id res chain seq x y z
N MET A 1 0.42 19.57 78.07
CA MET A 1 0.93 18.88 76.86
C MET A 1 -0.18 18.89 75.82
N LYS A 2 0.02 19.59 74.69
CA LYS A 2 -1.00 19.80 73.64
C LYS A 2 -0.77 18.76 72.54
N ARG A 3 -1.78 17.95 72.18
CA ARG A 3 -1.74 17.04 71.02
C ARG A 3 -2.65 17.61 69.94
N THR A 4 -2.05 18.07 68.85
CA THR A 4 -2.72 18.59 67.66
C THR A 4 -3.18 17.43 66.76
N ILE A 5 -4.42 17.50 66.28
CA ILE A 5 -5.01 16.60 65.29
C ILE A 5 -4.63 17.13 63.91
N SER A 6 -3.93 16.33 63.10
CA SER A 6 -3.67 16.64 61.69
C SER A 6 -4.65 15.87 60.82
N ALA A 7 -5.58 16.58 60.20
CA ALA A 7 -6.43 16.07 59.14
C ALA A 7 -5.65 16.07 57.82
N VAL A 8 -5.51 14.90 57.19
CA VAL A 8 -4.96 14.77 55.83
C VAL A 8 -6.13 14.70 54.86
N ILE A 9 -6.34 15.78 54.11
CA ILE A 9 -7.26 15.80 52.96
C ILE A 9 -6.48 15.25 51.76
N ALA A 10 -6.73 13.99 51.40
CA ALA A 10 -6.22 13.40 50.16
C ALA A 10 -7.19 13.76 49.02
N ALA A 11 -6.85 14.79 48.24
CA ALA A 11 -7.53 15.09 46.99
C ALA A 11 -7.01 14.16 45.88
N SER A 12 -7.72 13.07 45.62
CA SER A 12 -7.45 12.17 44.50
C SER A 12 -7.92 12.81 43.19
N ILE A 13 -6.97 13.33 42.40
CA ILE A 13 -7.20 13.81 41.04
C ILE A 13 -7.31 12.58 40.12
N THR A 14 -8.53 12.20 39.75
CA THR A 14 -8.77 11.24 38.67
C THR A 14 -8.56 11.93 37.33
N LEU A 15 -7.43 11.66 36.65
CA LEU A 15 -7.25 11.98 35.24
C LEU A 15 -8.16 11.05 34.42
N THR A 16 -9.33 11.53 34.00
CA THR A 16 -10.09 10.89 32.93
C THR A 16 -9.40 11.18 31.60
N ALA A 17 -8.65 10.20 31.09
CA ALA A 17 -8.18 10.23 29.71
C ALA A 17 -9.40 10.17 28.78
N ALA A 18 -9.73 11.30 28.13
CA ALA A 18 -10.81 11.37 27.16
C ALA A 18 -10.43 10.50 25.95
N PHE A 19 -11.06 9.32 25.83
CA PHE A 19 -11.00 8.51 24.62
C PHE A 19 -11.73 9.25 23.50
N ALA A 20 -10.99 9.95 22.64
CA ALA A 20 -11.52 10.50 21.41
C ALA A 20 -11.78 9.35 20.43
N GLY A 21 -13.05 9.07 20.12
CA GLY A 21 -13.43 8.11 19.07
C GLY A 21 -12.80 8.45 17.71
N PRO A 22 -12.76 7.51 16.76
CA PRO A 22 -12.09 7.71 15.48
C PRO A 22 -12.65 8.94 14.76
N SER A 23 -11.79 9.92 14.52
CA SER A 23 -12.15 11.09 13.71
C SER A 23 -12.62 10.65 12.32
N GLN A 24 -13.52 11.40 11.67
CA GLN A 24 -13.99 11.11 10.30
C GLN A 24 -12.82 10.87 9.31
N VAL A 25 -11.72 11.60 9.47
CA VAL A 25 -10.47 11.45 8.69
C VAL A 25 -9.81 10.10 8.95
N GLY A 26 -9.83 9.62 10.20
CA GLY A 26 -9.30 8.32 10.62
C GLY A 26 -10.11 7.16 10.02
N ALA A 27 -11.44 7.19 10.14
CA ALA A 27 -12.31 6.18 9.54
C ALA A 27 -12.17 6.11 8.01
N ARG A 28 -12.01 7.26 7.35
CA ARG A 28 -11.77 7.32 5.90
C ARG A 28 -10.44 6.71 5.48
N ARG A 29 -9.39 6.91 6.27
CA ARG A 29 -8.06 6.30 6.05
C ARG A 29 -8.16 4.78 6.11
N GLU A 30 -8.82 4.25 7.14
CA GLU A 30 -9.05 2.80 7.29
C GLU A 30 -9.81 2.21 6.09
N ASN A 31 -10.91 2.85 5.69
CA ASN A 31 -11.65 2.44 4.50
C ASN A 31 -10.82 2.46 3.21
N GLN A 32 -9.86 3.37 3.09
CA GLN A 32 -8.97 3.43 1.92
C GLN A 32 -7.97 2.27 1.92
N GLN A 33 -7.37 1.99 3.07
CA GLN A 33 -6.48 0.85 3.27
C GLN A 33 -7.18 -0.48 2.99
N ASP A 34 -8.41 -0.66 3.48
CA ASP A 34 -9.21 -1.85 3.19
C ASP A 34 -9.47 -2.03 1.69
N ARG A 35 -9.78 -0.93 0.99
CA ARG A 35 -10.01 -0.97 -0.46
C ARG A 35 -8.73 -1.26 -1.25
N ILE A 36 -7.59 -0.74 -0.80
CA ILE A 36 -6.28 -1.05 -1.38
C ILE A 36 -5.98 -2.53 -1.15
N ALA A 37 -6.08 -3.03 0.08
CA ALA A 37 -5.84 -4.44 0.42
C ALA A 37 -6.77 -5.39 -0.35
N GLN A 38 -8.07 -5.07 -0.46
CA GLN A 38 -9.01 -5.83 -1.28
C GLN A 38 -8.64 -5.78 -2.77
N GLY A 39 -8.24 -4.59 -3.26
CA GLY A 39 -7.85 -4.40 -4.64
C GLY A 39 -6.63 -5.22 -5.01
N VAL A 40 -5.63 -5.23 -4.13
CA VAL A 40 -4.48 -6.11 -4.21
C VAL A 40 -4.94 -7.56 -4.17
N LYS A 41 -5.64 -8.00 -3.12
CA LYS A 41 -6.08 -9.40 -2.97
C LYS A 41 -6.85 -9.95 -4.18
N SER A 42 -7.70 -9.13 -4.80
CA SER A 42 -8.47 -9.53 -5.98
C SER A 42 -7.71 -9.41 -7.31
N GLY A 43 -6.48 -8.90 -7.28
CA GLY A 43 -5.68 -8.53 -8.44
C GLY A 43 -6.22 -7.37 -9.27
N SER A 44 -7.17 -6.61 -8.73
CA SER A 44 -7.67 -5.39 -9.36
C SER A 44 -6.75 -4.19 -9.13
N LEU A 45 -5.73 -4.27 -8.28
CA LEU A 45 -4.67 -3.26 -8.22
C LEU A 45 -3.33 -3.86 -8.65
N THR A 46 -2.62 -3.15 -9.53
CA THR A 46 -1.24 -3.47 -9.90
C THR A 46 -0.27 -3.06 -8.79
N ALA A 47 0.94 -3.61 -8.79
CA ALA A 47 1.97 -3.21 -7.85
C ALA A 47 2.31 -1.71 -7.99
N ALA A 48 2.48 -1.21 -9.21
CA ALA A 48 2.72 0.21 -9.47
C ALA A 48 1.55 1.10 -9.01
N GLY A 49 0.31 0.70 -9.25
CA GLY A 49 -0.88 1.40 -8.76
C GLY A 49 -0.90 1.45 -7.22
N THR A 50 -0.64 0.31 -6.59
CA THR A 50 -0.56 0.18 -5.12
C THR A 50 0.53 1.08 -4.54
N ALA A 51 1.74 1.07 -5.11
CA ALA A 51 2.86 1.94 -4.68
C ALA A 51 2.49 3.43 -4.74
N ASN A 52 1.80 3.84 -5.80
CA ASN A 52 1.37 5.22 -5.99
C ASN A 52 0.30 5.64 -4.98
N LEU A 53 -0.65 4.74 -4.68
CA LEU A 53 -1.70 4.97 -3.69
C LEU A 53 -1.11 5.09 -2.28
N GLU A 54 -0.25 4.17 -1.89
CA GLU A 54 0.43 4.17 -0.57
C GLU A 54 1.32 5.41 -0.39
N LYS A 55 2.03 5.84 -1.43
CA LYS A 55 2.80 7.09 -1.40
C LYS A 55 1.91 8.32 -1.14
N LYS A 56 0.75 8.40 -1.80
CA LYS A 56 -0.20 9.50 -1.60
C LYS A 56 -0.79 9.47 -0.19
N GLU A 57 -1.17 8.29 0.29
CA GLU A 57 -1.69 8.13 1.64
C GLU A 57 -0.67 8.54 2.70
N SER A 58 0.59 8.11 2.54
CA SER A 58 1.68 8.53 3.42
C SER A 58 1.88 10.05 3.43
N ALA A 59 1.72 10.72 2.28
CA ALA A 59 1.83 12.18 2.21
C ALA A 59 0.69 12.87 2.98
N ILE A 60 -0.56 12.44 2.77
CA ILE A 60 -1.73 12.96 3.49
C ILE A 60 -1.59 12.72 5.00
N ASN A 61 -1.13 11.54 5.41
CA ASN A 61 -0.91 11.22 6.82
C ASN A 61 0.21 12.07 7.45
N LYS A 62 1.22 12.47 6.67
CA LYS A 62 2.25 13.41 7.12
C LYS A 62 1.69 14.81 7.30
N GLU A 63 0.91 15.30 6.33
CA GLU A 63 0.20 16.59 6.40
C GLU A 63 -0.70 16.65 7.66
N ILE A 64 -1.57 15.66 7.86
CA ILE A 64 -2.44 15.58 9.05
C ILE A 64 -1.64 15.63 10.35
N ARG A 65 -0.50 14.94 10.43
CA ARG A 65 0.35 14.96 11.63
C ARG A 65 0.96 16.32 11.88
N THR A 66 1.50 16.96 10.84
CA THR A 66 2.07 18.30 10.93
C THR A 66 1.01 19.30 11.37
N ASP A 67 -0.15 19.32 10.70
CA ASP A 67 -1.24 20.26 11.00
C ASP A 67 -1.75 20.09 12.44
N ARG A 68 -1.92 18.84 12.89
CA ARG A 68 -2.26 18.57 14.29
C ARG A 68 -1.19 19.08 15.25
N SER A 69 0.10 18.90 14.93
CA SER A 69 1.19 19.37 15.79
C SER A 69 1.21 20.89 15.92
N LEU A 70 0.84 21.62 14.86
CA LEU A 70 0.76 23.09 14.86
C LEU A 70 -0.47 23.61 15.62
N ASN A 71 -1.53 22.81 15.73
CA ASN A 71 -2.84 23.22 16.24
C ASN A 71 -3.25 22.45 17.51
N GLY A 72 -2.29 22.13 18.39
CA GLY A 72 -2.58 21.53 19.71
C GLY A 72 -3.25 20.16 19.64
N GLY A 73 -2.89 19.35 18.64
CA GLY A 73 -3.39 18.00 18.42
C GLY A 73 -4.65 17.90 17.55
N LYS A 74 -5.17 19.03 17.03
CA LYS A 74 -6.43 19.07 16.27
C LYS A 74 -6.21 19.61 14.85
N LEU A 75 -7.11 19.27 13.93
CA LEU A 75 -7.16 19.95 12.63
C LEU A 75 -8.11 21.14 12.73
N THR A 76 -7.73 22.28 12.15
CA THR A 76 -8.63 23.40 11.91
C THR A 76 -9.75 22.99 10.94
N SER A 77 -10.81 23.78 10.87
CA SER A 77 -11.91 23.52 9.91
C SER A 77 -11.43 23.58 8.45
N GLN A 78 -10.47 24.46 8.14
CA GLN A 78 -9.93 24.60 6.79
C GLN A 78 -9.03 23.41 6.42
N GLU A 79 -8.12 23.00 7.30
CA GLU A 79 -7.27 21.82 7.10
C GLU A 79 -8.11 20.56 6.93
N ARG A 80 -9.16 20.40 7.74
CA ARG A 80 -10.10 19.28 7.61
C ARG A 80 -10.77 19.25 6.23
N LYS A 81 -11.14 20.41 5.69
CA LYS A 81 -11.71 20.52 4.33
C LYS A 81 -10.69 20.13 3.26
N THR A 82 -9.45 20.59 3.39
CA THR A 82 -8.33 20.22 2.50
C THR A 82 -8.10 18.72 2.49
N VAL A 83 -7.89 18.12 3.67
CA VAL A 83 -7.67 16.68 3.85
C VAL A 83 -8.85 15.87 3.31
N ASN A 84 -10.09 16.28 3.58
CA ASN A 84 -11.27 15.62 3.03
C ASN A 84 -11.28 15.65 1.49
N GLY A 85 -10.90 16.77 0.89
CA GLY A 85 -10.77 16.90 -0.57
C GLY A 85 -9.69 15.98 -1.15
N GLN A 86 -8.53 15.89 -0.50
CA GLN A 86 -7.45 14.97 -0.89
C GLN A 86 -7.87 13.50 -0.78
N GLN A 87 -8.52 13.13 0.33
CA GLN A 87 -9.06 11.78 0.54
C GLN A 87 -10.13 11.41 -0.50
N ASN A 88 -10.97 12.36 -0.93
CA ASN A 88 -11.93 12.13 -2.01
C ASN A 88 -11.23 11.85 -3.35
N LYS A 89 -10.20 12.65 -3.69
CA LYS A 89 -9.39 12.41 -4.90
C LYS A 89 -8.72 11.03 -4.86
N MET A 90 -8.20 10.63 -3.70
CA MET A 90 -7.59 9.32 -3.51
C MET A 90 -8.63 8.20 -3.65
N SER A 91 -9.83 8.36 -3.08
CA SER A 91 -10.93 7.40 -3.24
C SER A 91 -11.29 7.14 -4.71
N ASN A 92 -11.37 8.21 -5.50
CA ASN A 92 -11.62 8.12 -6.95
C ASN A 92 -10.44 7.49 -7.69
N GLN A 93 -9.21 7.74 -7.26
CA GLN A 93 -8.04 7.08 -7.82
C GLN A 93 -8.07 5.57 -7.57
N ILE A 94 -8.34 5.13 -6.33
CA ILE A 94 -8.47 3.70 -5.99
C ILE A 94 -9.53 3.05 -6.87
N TYR A 95 -10.67 3.72 -7.08
CA TYR A 95 -11.71 3.21 -7.97
C TYR A 95 -11.18 3.04 -9.41
N ARG A 96 -10.59 4.08 -9.99
CA ARG A 96 -10.04 4.03 -11.35
C ARG A 96 -8.97 2.95 -11.51
N ASP A 97 -8.04 2.85 -10.57
CA ASP A 97 -6.96 1.87 -10.62
C ASP A 97 -7.51 0.45 -10.52
N LYS A 98 -8.53 0.23 -9.66
CA LYS A 98 -9.25 -1.05 -9.56
C LYS A 98 -9.91 -1.47 -10.87
N HIS A 99 -10.55 -0.52 -11.56
CA HIS A 99 -11.24 -0.80 -12.82
C HIS A 99 -10.30 -0.90 -14.01
N ASN A 100 -9.17 -0.19 -14.01
CA ASN A 100 -8.18 -0.22 -15.09
C ASN A 100 -7.30 -1.47 -15.05
N ALA A 101 -7.03 -2.06 -13.88
CA ALA A 101 -6.26 -3.30 -13.81
C ALA A 101 -7.10 -4.53 -14.16
N ALA A 102 -8.42 -4.50 -13.96
CA ALA A 102 -9.33 -5.57 -14.37
C ALA A 102 -9.30 -5.82 -15.89
N THR A 103 -8.85 -4.84 -16.68
CA THR A 103 -8.65 -4.97 -18.13
C THR A 103 -7.36 -5.70 -18.52
N GLN A 104 -6.47 -6.00 -17.57
CA GLN A 104 -5.24 -6.78 -17.80
C GLN A 104 -5.52 -8.27 -17.54
N HIS A 105 -6.35 -8.89 -18.37
CA HIS A 105 -6.49 -10.35 -18.37
C HIS A 105 -5.22 -10.97 -18.96
N TYR A 106 -4.36 -11.52 -18.09
CA TYR A 106 -3.21 -12.32 -18.47
C TYR A 106 -3.70 -13.64 -19.08
N GLY A 107 -3.12 -14.08 -20.21
CA GLY A 107 -3.58 -15.27 -20.91
C GLY A 107 -3.40 -16.56 -20.09
N ASN A 108 -4.11 -17.62 -20.46
CA ASN A 108 -4.05 -18.93 -19.79
C ASN A 108 -2.75 -19.71 -20.11
N ASN A 109 -1.58 -19.14 -19.80
CA ASN A 109 -0.29 -19.83 -19.88
C ASN A 109 0.54 -19.64 -18.61
N GLU A 110 1.50 -20.54 -18.38
CA GLU A 110 2.32 -20.57 -17.16
C GLU A 110 3.09 -19.26 -16.94
N VAL A 111 3.68 -18.69 -18.00
CA VAL A 111 4.45 -17.45 -17.94
C VAL A 111 3.58 -16.27 -17.49
N ASP A 112 2.38 -16.16 -18.06
CA ASP A 112 1.40 -15.13 -17.72
C ASP A 112 0.86 -15.31 -16.28
N SER A 113 0.68 -16.56 -15.84
CA SER A 113 0.27 -16.89 -14.47
C SER A 113 1.36 -16.54 -13.45
N ARG A 114 2.63 -16.83 -13.75
CA ARG A 114 3.78 -16.49 -12.92
C ARG A 114 3.91 -14.97 -12.76
N ARG A 115 3.81 -14.24 -13.87
CA ARG A 115 3.79 -12.76 -13.88
C ARG A 115 2.70 -12.20 -12.97
N TYR A 116 1.47 -12.72 -13.08
CA TYR A 116 0.37 -12.30 -12.22
C TYR A 116 0.71 -12.53 -10.74
N ASN A 117 1.19 -13.72 -10.40
CA ASN A 117 1.57 -14.06 -9.02
C ASN A 117 2.68 -13.15 -8.46
N GLN A 118 3.66 -12.75 -9.28
CA GLN A 118 4.70 -11.81 -8.87
C GLN A 118 4.14 -10.43 -8.59
N GLN A 119 3.32 -9.89 -9.50
CA GLN A 119 2.61 -8.63 -9.30
C GLN A 119 1.80 -8.63 -8.01
N GLN A 120 1.10 -9.74 -7.73
CA GLN A 120 0.36 -9.92 -6.48
C GLN A 120 1.29 -9.90 -5.26
N ARG A 121 2.42 -10.60 -5.31
CA ARG A 121 3.36 -10.67 -4.17
C ARG A 121 4.01 -9.31 -3.89
N ILE A 122 4.33 -8.54 -4.92
CA ILE A 122 4.88 -7.18 -4.81
C ILE A 122 3.79 -6.26 -4.24
N ALA A 123 2.60 -6.23 -4.83
CA ALA A 123 1.48 -5.42 -4.37
C ALA A 123 1.13 -5.69 -2.88
N ASN A 124 1.08 -6.97 -2.49
CA ASN A 124 0.89 -7.36 -1.09
C ASN A 124 2.04 -6.92 -0.18
N GLY A 125 3.28 -6.96 -0.67
CA GLY A 125 4.44 -6.47 0.06
C GLY A 125 4.35 -4.98 0.35
N ILE A 126 3.90 -4.17 -0.62
CA ILE A 126 3.68 -2.73 -0.45
C ILE A 126 2.54 -2.49 0.54
N ALA A 127 1.38 -3.09 0.32
CA ALA A 127 0.18 -2.89 1.15
C ALA A 127 0.38 -3.32 2.61
N SER A 128 1.22 -4.33 2.85
CA SER A 128 1.57 -4.76 4.22
C SER A 128 2.74 -3.97 4.84
N GLY A 129 3.32 -3.01 4.11
CA GLY A 129 4.49 -2.25 4.53
C GLY A 129 5.81 -3.03 4.54
N LYS A 130 5.81 -4.29 4.07
CA LYS A 130 7.01 -5.15 3.98
C LYS A 130 7.94 -4.77 2.83
N LEU A 131 7.44 -4.05 1.83
CA LEU A 131 8.25 -3.51 0.75
C LEU A 131 8.23 -1.98 0.80
N THR A 132 9.42 -1.39 0.79
CA THR A 132 9.58 0.04 0.58
C THR A 132 9.33 0.41 -0.89
N ALA A 133 9.09 1.70 -1.16
CA ALA A 133 8.99 2.20 -2.53
C ALA A 133 10.27 1.92 -3.34
N GLY A 134 11.44 1.98 -2.71
CA GLY A 134 12.73 1.71 -3.36
C GLY A 134 12.91 0.24 -3.74
N GLN A 135 12.59 -0.69 -2.84
CA GLN A 135 12.58 -2.13 -3.14
C GLN A 135 11.57 -2.45 -4.23
N THR A 136 10.35 -1.91 -4.11
CA THR A 136 9.30 -2.08 -5.11
C THR A 136 9.74 -1.63 -6.49
N ALA A 137 10.36 -0.45 -6.61
CA ALA A 137 10.83 0.05 -7.90
C ALA A 137 11.88 -0.86 -8.55
N ARG A 138 12.75 -1.48 -7.75
CA ARG A 138 13.73 -2.46 -8.25
C ARG A 138 13.07 -3.75 -8.72
N LEU A 139 12.12 -4.27 -7.94
CA LEU A 139 11.37 -5.47 -8.29
C LEU A 139 10.56 -5.26 -9.58
N GLU A 140 9.84 -4.15 -9.68
CA GLU A 140 9.08 -3.76 -10.88
C GLU A 140 9.98 -3.59 -12.11
N LYS A 141 11.20 -3.05 -11.94
CA LYS A 141 12.17 -2.94 -13.04
C LYS A 141 12.59 -4.31 -13.56
N GLY A 142 12.84 -5.27 -12.66
CA GLY A 142 13.16 -6.65 -13.02
C GLY A 142 12.01 -7.33 -13.76
N GLU A 143 10.80 -7.24 -13.21
CA GLU A 143 9.57 -7.77 -13.83
C GLU A 143 9.31 -7.15 -15.20
N SER A 144 9.49 -5.83 -15.34
CA SER A 144 9.30 -5.14 -16.61
C SER A 144 10.29 -5.61 -17.68
N ALA A 145 11.53 -5.91 -17.31
CA ALA A 145 12.52 -6.45 -18.24
C ALA A 145 12.10 -7.83 -18.77
N ILE A 146 11.72 -8.75 -17.87
CA ILE A 146 11.25 -10.10 -18.24
C ILE A 146 9.99 -10.01 -19.11
N ASN A 147 9.08 -9.10 -18.79
CA ASN A 147 7.86 -8.88 -19.57
C ASN A 147 8.14 -8.32 -20.98
N GLN A 148 9.15 -7.45 -21.10
CA GLN A 148 9.56 -6.89 -22.38
C GLN A 148 10.25 -7.94 -23.26
N GLU A 149 11.11 -8.78 -22.68
CA GLU A 149 11.72 -9.93 -23.34
C GLU A 149 10.63 -10.90 -23.82
N THR A 150 9.74 -11.34 -22.92
CA THR A 150 8.60 -12.21 -23.25
C THR A 150 7.77 -11.67 -24.41
N ARG A 151 7.50 -10.36 -24.44
CA ARG A 151 6.75 -9.72 -25.53
C ARG A 151 7.54 -9.71 -26.84
N THR A 152 8.84 -9.42 -26.78
CA THR A 152 9.73 -9.43 -27.94
C THR A 152 9.78 -10.82 -28.55
N ASP A 153 10.03 -11.86 -27.74
CA ASP A 153 10.11 -13.25 -28.20
C ASP A 153 8.80 -13.72 -28.82
N ARG A 154 7.66 -13.44 -28.17
CA ARG A 154 6.34 -13.70 -28.76
C ARG A 154 6.17 -12.99 -30.09
N THR A 155 6.64 -11.74 -30.22
CA THR A 155 6.51 -10.97 -31.46
C THR A 155 7.33 -11.58 -32.59
N LEU A 156 8.56 -12.03 -32.28
CA LEU A 156 9.45 -12.71 -33.24
C LEU A 156 8.90 -14.06 -33.70
N ASN A 157 8.15 -14.75 -32.85
CA ASN A 157 7.63 -16.10 -33.09
C ASN A 157 6.13 -16.15 -33.39
N GLY A 158 5.57 -15.10 -33.99
CA GLY A 158 4.17 -15.09 -34.44
C GLY A 158 3.12 -15.21 -33.32
N GLY A 159 3.46 -14.73 -32.12
CA GLY A 159 2.59 -14.68 -30.94
C GLY A 159 2.86 -15.75 -29.88
N SER A 160 3.77 -16.69 -30.14
CA SER A 160 4.06 -17.83 -29.25
C SER A 160 5.49 -17.80 -28.71
N LEU A 161 5.76 -18.52 -27.62
CA LEU A 161 7.13 -18.76 -27.16
C LEU A 161 7.58 -20.16 -27.57
N THR A 162 8.82 -20.29 -28.02
CA THR A 162 9.49 -21.58 -28.21
C THR A 162 9.73 -22.28 -26.87
N PRO A 163 9.98 -23.60 -26.86
CA PRO A 163 10.32 -24.31 -25.62
C PRO A 163 11.57 -23.77 -24.92
N GLY A 164 12.59 -23.35 -25.67
CA GLY A 164 13.83 -22.78 -25.13
C GLY A 164 13.61 -21.43 -24.45
N GLU A 165 12.87 -20.53 -25.09
CA GLU A 165 12.52 -19.23 -24.52
C GLU A 165 11.63 -19.39 -23.27
N LYS A 166 10.67 -20.32 -23.27
CA LYS A 166 9.89 -20.64 -22.06
C LYS A 166 10.78 -21.07 -20.90
N ALA A 167 11.77 -21.92 -21.15
CA ALA A 167 12.69 -22.39 -20.12
C ALA A 167 13.56 -21.23 -19.59
N ALA A 168 14.08 -20.38 -20.48
CA ALA A 168 14.86 -19.20 -20.10
C ALA A 168 14.04 -18.21 -19.26
N ILE A 169 12.84 -17.85 -19.73
CA ILE A 169 11.91 -16.96 -19.01
C ILE A 169 11.53 -17.57 -17.66
N ASN A 170 11.23 -18.87 -17.59
CA ASN A 170 10.94 -19.52 -16.32
C ASN A 170 12.11 -19.40 -15.31
N GLY A 171 13.35 -19.60 -15.76
CA GLY A 171 14.53 -19.40 -14.90
C GLY A 171 14.68 -17.96 -14.42
N GLN A 172 14.44 -16.97 -15.28
CA GLN A 172 14.41 -15.56 -14.88
C GLN A 172 13.30 -15.27 -13.86
N GLN A 173 12.12 -15.87 -14.05
CA GLN A 173 11.00 -15.74 -13.12
C GLN A 173 11.29 -16.36 -11.75
N ASP A 174 12.08 -17.41 -11.68
CA ASP A 174 12.53 -18.01 -10.41
C ASP A 174 13.49 -17.08 -9.65
N VAL A 175 14.42 -16.45 -10.37
CA VAL A 175 15.31 -15.42 -9.79
C VAL A 175 14.51 -14.22 -9.27
N ALA A 176 13.58 -13.71 -10.08
CA ALA A 176 12.68 -12.63 -9.69
C ALA A 176 11.86 -13.02 -8.44
N SER A 177 11.34 -14.25 -8.41
CA SER A 177 10.62 -14.79 -7.27
C SER A 177 11.46 -14.81 -5.98
N GLY A 178 12.74 -15.21 -6.08
CA GLY A 178 13.69 -15.18 -4.97
C GLY A 178 13.97 -13.77 -4.47
N ASN A 179 14.12 -12.80 -5.37
CA ASN A 179 14.30 -11.40 -5.01
C ASN A 179 13.09 -10.82 -4.28
N ILE A 180 11.87 -11.10 -4.76
CA ILE A 180 10.62 -10.70 -4.09
C ILE A 180 10.53 -11.32 -2.70
N TYR A 181 10.92 -12.59 -2.54
CA TYR A 181 10.91 -13.24 -1.24
C TYR A 181 11.89 -12.57 -0.28
N ARG A 182 13.13 -12.35 -0.71
CA ARG A 182 14.17 -11.72 0.09
C ARG A 182 13.73 -10.33 0.55
N ASP A 183 13.32 -9.47 -0.37
CA ASP A 183 12.94 -8.09 -0.05
C ASP A 183 11.75 -7.99 0.92
N LYS A 184 10.83 -8.97 0.92
CA LYS A 184 9.68 -9.02 1.85
C LYS A 184 10.02 -9.50 3.27
N HIS A 185 11.20 -10.08 3.48
CA HIS A 185 11.62 -10.69 4.75
C HIS A 185 12.90 -10.06 5.32
N ASN A 186 13.38 -8.96 4.72
CA ASN A 186 14.51 -8.18 5.22
C ASN A 186 14.08 -7.11 6.22
#